data_AF-A0A2G8SEQ8-F1
#
_entry.id   AF-A0A2G8SEQ8-F1
#
_cell.length_a   1.000
_cell.length_b   1.000
_cell.length_c   1.000
_cell.angle_alpha   90.00
_cell.angle_beta   90.00
_cell.angle_gamma   90.00
#
_symmetry.space_group_name_H-M   'P 1'
#
loop_
_entity.id
_entity.type
_entity.pdbx_description
1 polymer ?
#
loop_
_entity_poly.entity_id
_entity_poly.type
_entity_poly.pdbx_seq_one_letter_code
_entity_poly.pdbx_strand_id
1 'polypeptide(L)'
;MSKFRVLQMKKLNFERRTSSLRRRLSDHQRLIKVIGSQDYPRLSRILNISMTHGFGPLGITDHLKRAAAGVYAPRGHYTEREIDLAFLSKGIGGTRLLYALCKAYGMAARSTLAKVRKIPRVLPSVGIPTEHEVTFNIDAMFNPNVKPAPPKTVSGRVPGLVLQVDGIALEERCRYLRESHSIIGVCREHSIGLGLQVKDVESIRRVSDALHDPDAPVRCHYGKDGTVVAIAPYARSDHYSAIPIVVSASCKMEKGAELARWLGMVIDVWEKHESGGKAHGEVWALASDGDSAYRVAKHKLCMTEVVDPESALGVLMHCLPGLNCTTGRNMVIATCDPKHVIKRQF
;
A
#
# COMPACT_ATOMS: atom_id res chain seq x y z
N MET A 1 -58.94 35.85 42.57
CA MET A 1 -58.58 36.27 41.20
C MET A 1 -59.58 35.67 40.21
N SER A 2 -60.32 36.51 39.47
CA SER A 2 -61.40 36.09 38.56
C SER A 2 -60.95 35.05 37.52
N LYS A 3 -61.71 33.96 37.35
CA LYS A 3 -61.54 32.93 36.28
C LYS A 3 -61.30 33.55 34.90
N PHE A 4 -61.85 34.73 34.65
CA PHE A 4 -61.68 35.49 33.42
C PHE A 4 -60.21 35.92 33.19
N ARG A 5 -59.52 36.46 34.21
CA ARG A 5 -58.10 36.85 34.10
C ARG A 5 -57.18 35.66 33.83
N VAL A 6 -57.50 34.49 34.41
CA VAL A 6 -56.74 33.25 34.17
C VAL A 6 -56.91 32.76 32.73
N LEU A 7 -58.13 32.80 32.19
CA LEU A 7 -58.41 32.45 30.80
C LEU A 7 -57.77 33.44 29.81
N GLN A 8 -57.79 34.73 30.13
CA GLN A 8 -57.18 35.78 29.32
C GLN A 8 -55.64 35.63 29.26
N MET A 9 -55.00 35.31 30.39
CA MET A 9 -53.58 34.96 30.43
C MET A 9 -53.25 33.68 29.65
N LYS A 10 -54.11 32.65 29.73
CA LYS A 10 -53.96 31.43 28.92
C LYS A 10 -54.05 31.72 27.43
N LYS A 11 -55.01 32.55 26.99
CA LYS A 11 -55.15 32.99 25.60
C LYS A 11 -53.89 33.71 25.10
N LEU A 12 -53.40 34.70 25.85
CA LEU A 12 -52.18 35.45 25.50
C LEU A 12 -50.93 34.54 25.42
N ASN A 13 -50.79 33.59 26.34
CA ASN A 13 -49.71 32.62 26.30
C ASN A 13 -49.83 31.69 25.08
N PHE A 14 -51.06 31.28 24.72
CA PHE A 14 -51.32 30.47 23.53
C PHE A 14 -50.99 31.23 22.25
N GLU A 15 -51.40 32.50 22.14
CA GLU A 15 -51.08 33.39 21.01
C GLU A 15 -49.57 33.60 20.86
N ARG A 16 -48.84 33.84 21.96
CA ARG A 16 -47.38 33.93 21.95
C ARG A 16 -46.74 32.62 21.49
N ARG A 17 -47.23 31.48 21.98
CA ARG A 17 -46.71 30.15 21.61
C ARG A 17 -46.97 29.85 20.13
N THR A 18 -48.16 30.14 19.63
CA THR A 18 -48.53 29.97 18.21
C THR A 18 -47.71 30.88 17.31
N SER A 19 -47.49 32.14 17.70
CA SER A 19 -46.63 33.07 16.97
C SER A 19 -45.18 32.58 16.88
N SER A 20 -44.63 32.10 18.01
CA SER A 20 -43.30 31.48 18.06
C SER A 20 -43.18 30.24 17.15
N LEU A 21 -44.18 29.34 17.18
CA LEU A 21 -44.22 28.16 16.31
C LEU A 21 -44.31 28.52 14.83
N ARG A 22 -45.15 29.50 14.46
CA ARG A 22 -45.23 30.01 13.08
C ARG A 22 -43.90 30.56 12.59
N ARG A 23 -43.18 31.31 13.45
CA ARG A 23 -41.86 31.83 13.12
C ARG A 23 -40.85 30.71 12.88
N ARG A 24 -40.79 29.72 13.77
CA ARG A 24 -39.91 28.54 13.60
C ARG A 24 -40.22 27.76 12.33
N LEU A 25 -41.51 27.59 11.99
CA LEU A 25 -41.93 26.92 10.76
C LEU A 25 -41.46 27.71 9.52
N SER A 26 -41.63 29.03 9.53
CA SER A 26 -41.16 29.91 8.45
C SER A 26 -39.64 29.83 8.26
N ASP A 27 -38.87 29.79 9.35
CA ASP A 27 -37.42 29.68 9.30
C ASP A 27 -36.97 28.31 8.71
N HIS A 28 -37.66 27.22 9.04
CA HIS A 28 -37.40 25.91 8.43
C HIS A 28 -37.78 25.85 6.95
N GLN A 29 -38.92 26.44 6.57
CA GLN A 29 -39.32 26.54 5.17
C GLN A 29 -38.29 27.31 4.33
N ARG A 30 -37.74 28.40 4.89
CA ARG A 30 -36.66 29.17 4.26
C ARG A 30 -35.40 28.34 4.07
N LEU A 31 -34.99 27.58 5.09
CA LEU A 31 -33.84 26.68 5.01
C LEU A 31 -34.02 25.65 3.88
N ILE A 32 -35.16 24.96 3.83
CA ILE A 32 -35.47 23.96 2.79
C ILE A 32 -35.43 24.61 1.40
N LYS A 33 -36.04 25.79 1.25
CA LYS A 33 -36.02 26.53 -0.01
C LYS A 33 -34.60 26.87 -0.48
N VAL A 34 -33.71 27.26 0.43
CA VAL A 34 -32.31 27.58 0.12
C VAL A 34 -31.53 26.33 -0.23
N ILE A 35 -31.75 25.21 0.45
CA ILE A 35 -31.14 23.93 0.10
C ILE A 35 -31.55 23.49 -1.32
N GLY A 36 -32.83 23.65 -1.68
CA GLY A 36 -33.35 23.25 -2.99
C GLY A 36 -33.05 24.22 -4.14
N SER A 37 -32.54 25.43 -3.88
CA SER A 37 -32.37 26.44 -4.93
C SER A 37 -31.09 26.30 -5.76
N GLN A 38 -30.05 25.67 -5.22
CA GLN A 38 -28.74 25.59 -5.84
C GLN A 38 -28.04 24.28 -5.44
N ASP A 39 -27.18 23.77 -6.31
CA ASP A 39 -26.25 22.71 -5.94
C ASP A 39 -25.09 23.31 -5.15
N TYR A 40 -25.03 22.99 -3.86
CA TYR A 40 -23.91 23.38 -3.00
C TYR A 40 -22.87 22.27 -2.96
N PRO A 41 -21.65 22.50 -3.47
CA PRO A 41 -20.53 21.60 -3.19
C PRO A 41 -20.36 21.49 -1.67
N ARG A 42 -20.30 20.27 -1.14
CA ARG A 42 -20.10 19.99 0.30
C ARG A 42 -21.30 20.37 1.20
N LEU A 43 -22.53 20.36 0.68
CA LEU A 43 -23.75 20.62 1.46
C LEU A 43 -23.80 19.84 2.78
N SER A 44 -23.61 18.53 2.72
CA SER A 44 -23.57 17.62 3.88
C SER A 44 -22.64 18.12 4.97
N ARG A 45 -21.44 18.58 4.58
CA ARG A 45 -20.41 19.08 5.48
C ARG A 45 -20.78 20.42 6.10
N ILE A 46 -21.34 21.34 5.31
CA ILE A 46 -21.80 22.64 5.82
C ILE A 46 -22.88 22.40 6.87
N LEU A 47 -23.84 21.51 6.61
CA LEU A 47 -24.88 21.14 7.56
C LEU A 47 -24.28 20.52 8.82
N ASN A 48 -23.40 19.52 8.71
CA ASN A 48 -22.77 18.87 9.85
C ASN A 48 -22.02 19.87 10.74
N ILE A 49 -21.15 20.71 10.16
CA ILE A 49 -20.43 21.74 10.91
C ILE A 49 -21.40 22.70 11.59
N SER A 50 -22.45 23.12 10.87
CA SER A 50 -23.42 24.07 11.43
C SER A 50 -24.20 23.46 12.60
N MET A 51 -24.56 22.18 12.51
CA MET A 51 -25.23 21.45 13.59
C MET A 51 -24.31 21.22 14.79
N THR A 52 -23.03 20.86 14.57
CA THR A 52 -22.04 20.68 15.64
C THR A 52 -21.81 21.97 16.44
N HIS A 53 -21.85 23.13 15.78
CA HIS A 53 -21.74 24.43 16.44
C HIS A 53 -23.07 24.97 16.99
N GLY A 54 -24.15 24.19 16.94
CA GLY A 54 -25.45 24.58 17.50
C GLY A 54 -26.17 25.70 16.75
N PHE A 55 -25.87 25.91 15.46
CA PHE A 55 -26.55 26.94 14.67
C PHE A 55 -28.03 26.59 14.47
N GLY A 56 -28.91 27.57 14.72
CA GLY A 56 -30.32 27.47 14.35
C GLY A 56 -30.56 27.60 12.84
N PRO A 57 -31.80 27.38 12.34
CA PRO A 57 -32.12 27.34 10.91
C PRO A 57 -31.68 28.59 10.12
N LEU A 58 -31.81 29.78 10.72
CA LEU A 58 -31.36 31.03 10.11
C LEU A 58 -29.82 31.10 9.99
N GLY A 59 -29.09 30.63 11.00
CA GLY A 59 -27.63 30.56 10.97
C GLY A 59 -27.12 29.59 9.91
N ILE A 60 -27.76 28.42 9.78
CA ILE A 60 -27.45 27.45 8.71
C ILE A 60 -27.72 28.09 7.34
N THR A 61 -28.83 28.81 7.19
CA THR A 61 -29.18 29.50 5.94
C THR A 61 -28.12 30.54 5.56
N ASP A 62 -27.64 31.34 6.51
CA ASP A 62 -26.54 32.29 6.26
C ASP A 62 -25.25 31.58 5.84
N HIS A 63 -24.92 30.47 6.51
CA HIS A 63 -23.73 29.68 6.22
C HIS A 63 -23.76 29.07 4.81
N LEU A 64 -24.93 28.60 4.36
CA LEU A 64 -25.14 28.12 2.99
C LEU A 64 -25.00 29.24 1.96
N LYS A 65 -25.57 30.44 2.24
CA LYS A 65 -25.41 31.60 1.35
C LYS A 65 -23.95 32.03 1.22
N ARG A 66 -23.20 32.04 2.32
CA ARG A 66 -21.75 32.32 2.31
C ARG A 66 -20.98 31.28 1.51
N ALA A 67 -21.40 30.01 1.55
CA ALA A 67 -20.81 28.96 0.73
C ALA A 67 -21.13 29.11 -0.76
N ALA A 68 -22.37 29.43 -1.12
CA ALA A 68 -22.77 29.75 -2.49
C ALA A 68 -21.99 30.94 -3.07
N ALA A 69 -21.76 31.97 -2.26
CA ALA A 69 -20.93 33.12 -2.64
C ALA A 69 -19.42 32.80 -2.72
N GLY A 70 -18.99 31.57 -2.43
CA GLY A 70 -17.58 31.17 -2.42
C GLY A 70 -16.76 31.73 -1.25
N VAL A 71 -17.39 32.52 -0.35
CA VAL A 71 -16.76 33.14 0.82
C VAL A 71 -16.47 32.11 1.91
N TYR A 72 -17.25 31.03 1.95
CA TYR A 72 -17.07 29.95 2.92
C TYR A 72 -16.86 28.60 2.22
N ALA A 73 -15.73 27.96 2.54
CA ALA A 73 -15.39 26.64 2.05
C ALA A 73 -14.90 25.78 3.23
N PRO A 74 -15.73 24.87 3.76
CA PRO A 74 -15.36 24.08 4.93
C PRO A 74 -14.14 23.19 4.66
N ARG A 75 -13.10 23.36 5.47
CA ARG A 75 -11.86 22.57 5.44
C ARG A 75 -11.86 21.60 6.63
N GLY A 76 -12.21 20.33 6.42
CA GLY A 76 -12.22 19.32 7.49
C GLY A 76 -13.56 18.59 7.60
N HIS A 77 -13.76 17.83 8.68
CA HIS A 77 -14.99 17.05 8.95
C HIS A 77 -15.44 16.19 7.75
N TYR A 78 -14.48 15.52 7.11
CA TYR A 78 -14.77 14.54 6.08
C TYR A 78 -15.36 13.29 6.73
N THR A 79 -16.43 12.76 6.17
CA THR A 79 -16.89 11.42 6.53
C THR A 79 -15.90 10.39 6.02
N GLU A 80 -15.88 9.20 6.62
CA GLU A 80 -15.03 8.10 6.12
C GLU A 80 -15.32 7.79 4.65
N ARG A 81 -16.60 7.73 4.28
CA ARG A 81 -17.03 7.56 2.88
C ARG A 81 -16.48 8.63 1.94
N GLU A 82 -16.43 9.89 2.36
CA GLU A 82 -15.86 10.97 1.55
C GLU A 82 -14.33 10.81 1.38
N ILE A 83 -13.64 10.36 2.43
CA ILE A 83 -12.21 10.04 2.35
C ILE A 83 -11.97 8.86 1.41
N ASP A 84 -12.77 7.79 1.49
CA ASP A 84 -12.62 6.60 0.66
C ASP A 84 -12.92 6.87 -0.81
N LEU A 85 -13.98 7.63 -1.11
CA LEU A 85 -14.27 8.07 -2.48
C LEU A 85 -13.14 8.91 -3.06
N ALA A 86 -12.59 9.85 -2.29
CA ALA A 86 -11.46 10.65 -2.72
C ALA A 86 -10.19 9.80 -2.89
N PHE A 87 -9.96 8.83 -2.00
CA PHE A 87 -8.84 7.90 -2.11
C PHE A 87 -8.94 7.01 -3.35
N LEU A 88 -10.11 6.43 -3.59
CA LEU A 88 -10.40 5.60 -4.76
C LEU A 88 -10.29 6.41 -6.06
N SER A 89 -10.83 7.63 -6.09
CA SER A 89 -10.72 8.54 -7.25
C SER A 89 -9.27 8.84 -7.59
N LYS A 90 -8.42 9.02 -6.56
CA LYS A 90 -6.98 9.20 -6.74
C LYS A 90 -6.30 7.93 -7.27
N GLY A 91 -6.71 6.76 -6.78
CA GLY A 91 -6.15 5.48 -7.19
C GLY A 91 -6.46 5.13 -8.65
N ILE A 92 -7.73 5.29 -9.05
CA ILE A 92 -8.20 4.91 -10.39
C ILE A 92 -7.91 6.01 -11.43
N GLY A 93 -8.25 7.28 -11.14
CA GLY A 93 -8.12 8.38 -12.11
C GLY A 93 -6.92 9.29 -11.88
N GLY A 94 -6.04 8.94 -10.94
CA GLY A 94 -4.83 9.70 -10.65
C GLY A 94 -5.07 11.05 -9.97
N THR A 95 -3.99 11.84 -9.89
CA THR A 95 -4.02 13.13 -9.19
C THR A 95 -4.84 14.20 -9.90
N ARG A 96 -4.97 14.12 -11.23
CA ARG A 96 -5.74 15.09 -12.03
C ARG A 96 -7.24 14.93 -11.82
N LEU A 97 -7.75 13.69 -11.83
CA LEU A 97 -9.15 13.43 -11.52
C LEU A 97 -9.49 13.87 -10.09
N LEU A 98 -8.66 13.48 -9.11
CA LEU A 98 -8.87 13.93 -7.73
C LEU A 98 -8.91 15.46 -7.62
N TYR A 99 -8.02 16.16 -8.34
CA TYR A 99 -8.01 17.62 -8.34
C TYR A 99 -9.32 18.19 -8.88
N ALA A 100 -9.81 17.70 -10.01
CA ALA A 100 -11.08 18.12 -10.59
C ALA A 100 -12.25 17.86 -9.64
N LEU A 101 -12.34 16.67 -9.04
CA LEU A 101 -13.41 16.32 -8.09
C LEU A 101 -13.31 17.10 -6.77
N CYS A 102 -12.11 17.41 -6.31
CA CYS A 102 -11.88 18.28 -5.17
C CYS A 102 -12.42 19.71 -5.42
N LYS A 103 -12.35 20.19 -6.68
CA LYS A 103 -12.84 21.51 -7.08
C LYS A 103 -14.34 21.52 -7.36
N ALA A 104 -14.85 20.53 -8.10
CA ALA A 104 -16.26 20.45 -8.49
C ALA A 104 -17.17 19.99 -7.35
N TYR A 105 -16.83 18.89 -6.68
CA TYR A 105 -17.68 18.25 -5.66
C TYR A 105 -17.18 18.48 -4.23
N GLY A 106 -16.00 19.07 -4.10
CA GLY A 106 -15.47 19.41 -2.79
C GLY A 106 -14.91 18.24 -1.99
N MET A 107 -14.49 17.18 -2.69
CA MET A 107 -13.79 16.02 -2.13
C MET A 107 -12.50 16.39 -1.39
N ALA A 108 -11.98 15.44 -0.60
CA ALA A 108 -10.74 15.63 0.13
C ALA A 108 -9.54 15.86 -0.80
N ALA A 109 -8.73 16.86 -0.49
CA ALA A 109 -7.52 17.15 -1.26
C ALA A 109 -6.44 16.08 -1.04
N ARG A 110 -5.47 16.01 -1.97
CA ARG A 110 -4.33 15.09 -1.89
C ARG A 110 -3.56 15.19 -0.57
N SER A 111 -3.36 16.40 -0.07
CA SER A 111 -2.67 16.65 1.21
C SER A 111 -3.47 16.12 2.40
N THR A 112 -4.79 16.25 2.38
CA THR A 112 -5.68 15.67 3.40
C THR A 112 -5.61 14.15 3.35
N LEU A 113 -5.71 13.54 2.17
CA LEU A 113 -5.61 12.10 2.01
C LEU A 113 -4.27 11.56 2.52
N ALA A 114 -3.16 12.23 2.22
CA ALA A 114 -1.84 11.81 2.69
C ALA A 114 -1.70 11.85 4.23
N LYS A 115 -2.45 12.72 4.91
CA LYS A 115 -2.47 12.80 6.38
C LYS A 115 -3.38 11.74 7.00
N VAL A 116 -4.54 11.50 6.39
CA VAL A 116 -5.59 10.61 6.93
C VAL A 116 -5.32 9.14 6.57
N ARG A 117 -4.87 8.87 5.35
CA ARG A 117 -4.58 7.51 4.85
C ARG A 117 -3.07 7.37 4.66
N LYS A 118 -2.41 6.77 5.66
CA LYS A 118 -0.99 6.40 5.57
C LYS A 118 -0.89 5.13 4.71
N ILE A 119 -0.39 5.29 3.50
CA ILE A 119 -0.15 4.16 2.59
C ILE A 119 1.18 3.52 3.00
N PRO A 120 1.22 2.20 3.22
CA PRO A 120 2.48 1.50 3.51
C PRO A 120 3.44 1.66 2.34
N ARG A 121 4.74 1.66 2.63
CA ARG A 121 5.79 1.86 1.63
C ARG A 121 6.84 0.77 1.79
N VAL A 122 7.32 0.29 0.65
CA VAL A 122 8.50 -0.55 0.57
C VAL A 122 9.73 0.34 0.54
N LEU A 123 10.66 0.09 1.46
CA LEU A 123 12.00 0.63 1.45
C LEU A 123 12.80 -0.11 0.36
N PRO A 124 13.25 0.59 -0.71
CA PRO A 124 14.09 -0.05 -1.71
C PRO A 124 15.49 -0.28 -1.14
N SER A 125 16.10 -1.41 -1.50
CA SER A 125 17.46 -1.73 -1.11
C SER A 125 18.44 -0.82 -1.85
N VAL A 126 19.33 -0.19 -1.08
CA VAL A 126 20.37 0.71 -1.60
C VAL A 126 21.46 -0.08 -2.35
N GLY A 127 21.70 -1.32 -1.93
CA GLY A 127 22.59 -2.27 -2.59
C GLY A 127 22.03 -3.70 -2.49
N ILE A 128 22.87 -4.64 -2.03
CA ILE A 128 22.43 -6.00 -1.76
C ILE A 128 21.37 -5.96 -0.64
N PRO A 129 20.19 -6.60 -0.82
CA PRO A 129 19.15 -6.63 0.20
C PRO A 129 19.67 -7.12 1.55
N THR A 130 19.33 -6.37 2.61
CA THR A 130 19.72 -6.72 3.98
C THR A 130 18.53 -7.24 4.78
N GLU A 131 18.80 -8.04 5.81
CA GLU A 131 17.78 -8.55 6.73
C GLU A 131 16.97 -7.42 7.37
N HIS A 132 17.61 -6.30 7.69
CA HIS A 132 16.93 -5.12 8.25
C HIS A 132 15.91 -4.52 7.27
N GLU A 133 16.29 -4.35 6.00
CA GLU A 133 15.38 -3.82 4.97
C GLU A 133 14.20 -4.76 4.73
N VAL A 134 14.45 -6.07 4.66
CA VAL A 134 13.41 -7.09 4.48
C VAL A 134 12.45 -7.10 5.67
N THR A 135 12.98 -7.10 6.90
CA THR A 135 12.19 -7.03 8.14
C THR A 135 11.31 -5.78 8.16
N PHE A 136 11.88 -4.60 7.87
CA PHE A 136 11.14 -3.36 7.80
C PHE A 136 10.00 -3.42 6.77
N ASN A 137 10.25 -4.01 5.60
CA ASN A 137 9.26 -4.14 4.55
C ASN A 137 8.15 -5.14 4.90
N ILE A 138 8.47 -6.24 5.57
CA ILE A 138 7.46 -7.18 6.09
C ILE A 138 6.58 -6.47 7.12
N ASP A 139 7.16 -5.74 8.07
CA ASP A 139 6.40 -4.97 9.05
C ASP A 139 5.52 -3.90 8.40
N ALA A 140 6.03 -3.18 7.39
CA ALA A 140 5.27 -2.14 6.71
C ALA A 140 4.09 -2.71 5.91
N MET A 141 4.29 -3.83 5.22
CA MET A 141 3.33 -4.35 4.25
C MET A 141 2.39 -5.42 4.81
N PHE A 142 2.82 -6.16 5.83
CA PHE A 142 2.08 -7.26 6.45
C PHE A 142 1.63 -6.97 7.90
N ASN A 143 1.76 -5.72 8.35
CA ASN A 143 1.17 -5.28 9.61
C ASN A 143 -0.31 -5.68 9.69
N PRO A 144 -0.81 -6.22 10.82
CA PRO A 144 -2.23 -6.57 10.96
C PRO A 144 -3.21 -5.42 10.66
N ASN A 145 -2.81 -4.16 10.88
CA ASN A 145 -3.60 -2.98 10.55
C ASN A 145 -3.63 -2.64 9.05
N VAL A 146 -2.69 -3.20 8.28
CA VAL A 146 -2.53 -2.98 6.83
C VAL A 146 -3.07 -4.19 6.06
N LYS A 147 -2.61 -5.39 6.42
CA LYS A 147 -3.05 -6.65 5.86
C LYS A 147 -3.41 -7.60 7.01
N PRO A 148 -4.71 -7.82 7.26
CA PRO A 148 -5.11 -8.77 8.29
C PRO A 148 -4.65 -10.18 7.94
N ALA A 149 -4.39 -10.98 8.97
CA ALA A 149 -4.03 -12.38 8.81
C ALA A 149 -5.14 -13.13 8.04
N PRO A 150 -4.77 -14.06 7.15
CA PRO A 150 -5.73 -14.92 6.48
C PRO A 150 -6.64 -15.67 7.45
N PRO A 151 -7.90 -15.93 7.07
CA PRO A 151 -8.71 -16.91 7.77
C PRO A 151 -8.02 -18.28 7.69
N LYS A 152 -8.10 -19.05 8.79
CA LYS A 152 -7.61 -20.43 8.80
C LYS A 152 -8.48 -21.29 7.89
N THR A 153 -7.85 -22.24 7.20
CA THR A 153 -8.54 -23.28 6.43
C THR A 153 -9.37 -24.18 7.34
N VAL A 154 -10.20 -25.05 6.76
CA VAL A 154 -10.97 -26.08 7.49
C VAL A 154 -10.06 -26.96 8.35
N SER A 155 -8.81 -27.17 7.92
CA SER A 155 -7.78 -27.92 8.67
C SER A 155 -7.06 -27.09 9.74
N GLY A 156 -7.49 -25.86 10.01
CA GLY A 156 -6.89 -24.96 11.00
C GLY A 156 -5.55 -24.34 10.58
N ARG A 157 -5.11 -24.55 9.33
CA ARG A 157 -3.83 -24.04 8.79
C ARG A 157 -4.03 -22.73 8.04
N VAL A 158 -2.95 -22.00 7.87
CA VAL A 158 -2.93 -20.80 7.03
C VAL A 158 -2.66 -21.22 5.57
N PRO A 159 -3.24 -20.55 4.54
CA PRO A 159 -2.92 -20.87 3.15
C PRO A 159 -1.43 -20.72 2.85
N GLY A 160 -0.90 -21.65 2.05
CA GLY A 160 0.48 -21.58 1.57
C GLY A 160 0.72 -20.36 0.68
N LEU A 161 1.97 -19.91 0.65
CA LEU A 161 2.41 -18.75 -0.11
C LEU A 161 3.42 -19.14 -1.19
N VAL A 162 3.55 -18.28 -2.19
CA VAL A 162 4.62 -18.32 -3.19
C VAL A 162 5.46 -17.06 -3.06
N LEU A 163 6.78 -17.24 -3.02
CA LEU A 163 7.75 -16.15 -3.14
C LEU A 163 8.07 -15.98 -4.62
N GLN A 164 7.72 -14.82 -5.18
CA GLN A 164 7.84 -14.49 -6.59
C GLN A 164 9.01 -13.53 -6.78
N VAL A 165 9.91 -13.85 -7.70
CA VAL A 165 11.06 -13.02 -8.06
C VAL A 165 10.96 -12.66 -9.53
N ASP A 166 11.01 -11.36 -9.82
CA ASP A 166 10.96 -10.85 -11.20
C ASP A 166 11.82 -9.58 -11.35
N GLY A 167 12.23 -9.28 -12.58
CA GLY A 167 12.93 -8.05 -12.95
C GLY A 167 11.99 -7.05 -13.62
N ILE A 168 11.90 -5.83 -13.10
CA ILE A 168 11.23 -4.71 -13.78
C ILE A 168 12.27 -3.77 -14.39
N ALA A 169 12.12 -3.42 -15.66
CA ALA A 169 12.98 -2.43 -16.31
C ALA A 169 12.92 -1.09 -15.55
N LEU A 170 14.08 -0.52 -15.25
CA LEU A 170 14.22 0.78 -14.59
C LEU A 170 14.69 1.82 -15.58
N GLU A 171 14.43 3.09 -15.25
CA GLU A 171 15.10 4.21 -15.89
C GLU A 171 16.52 4.30 -15.30
N GLU A 172 17.55 4.25 -16.14
CA GLU A 172 18.97 4.28 -15.76
C GLU A 172 19.35 5.64 -15.17
N ARG A 173 18.99 5.88 -13.91
CA ARG A 173 19.24 7.14 -13.21
C ARG A 173 19.37 6.96 -11.71
N CYS A 174 20.19 7.81 -11.12
CA CYS A 174 20.23 7.95 -9.67
C CYS A 174 19.04 8.76 -9.13
N ARG A 175 18.62 8.42 -7.91
CA ARG A 175 17.64 9.17 -7.11
C ARG A 175 18.15 9.29 -5.69
N TYR A 176 17.69 10.32 -4.99
CA TYR A 176 17.94 10.50 -3.57
C TYR A 176 16.82 9.87 -2.75
N LEU A 177 17.16 8.88 -1.93
CA LEU A 177 16.27 8.27 -0.96
C LEU A 177 16.38 9.02 0.36
N ARG A 178 15.29 9.68 0.76
CA ARG A 178 15.28 10.55 1.94
C ARG A 178 15.34 9.75 3.23
N GLU A 179 14.67 8.60 3.26
CA GLU A 179 14.47 7.75 4.42
C GLU A 179 15.80 7.26 5.01
N SER A 180 16.78 6.95 4.16
CA SER A 180 18.12 6.50 4.56
C SER A 180 19.24 7.47 4.18
N HIS A 181 18.89 8.68 3.72
CA HIS A 181 19.85 9.67 3.23
C HIS A 181 20.85 9.06 2.22
N SER A 182 20.37 8.28 1.26
CA SER A 182 21.24 7.47 0.38
C SER A 182 20.94 7.68 -1.11
N ILE A 183 21.93 7.41 -1.95
CA ILE A 183 21.79 7.37 -3.40
C ILE A 183 21.28 5.97 -3.80
N ILE A 184 20.20 5.93 -4.55
CA ILE A 184 19.64 4.70 -5.14
C ILE A 184 19.63 4.78 -6.66
N GLY A 185 19.47 3.64 -7.34
CA GLY A 185 19.48 3.55 -8.80
C GLY A 185 20.83 3.17 -9.40
N VAL A 186 21.83 2.90 -8.55
CA VAL A 186 23.06 2.20 -8.91
C VAL A 186 22.87 0.69 -8.74
N CYS A 187 23.62 -0.11 -9.49
CA CYS A 187 23.50 -1.56 -9.44
C CYS A 187 24.10 -2.13 -8.15
N ARG A 188 23.41 -3.08 -7.51
CA ARG A 188 23.85 -3.70 -6.24
C ARG A 188 25.17 -4.46 -6.36
N GLU A 189 25.48 -4.98 -7.56
CA GLU A 189 26.62 -5.85 -7.81
C GLU A 189 27.95 -5.10 -7.73
N HIS A 190 27.95 -3.82 -8.11
CA HIS A 190 29.16 -3.00 -8.21
C HIS A 190 29.12 -1.78 -7.28
N SER A 191 28.10 -1.62 -6.45
CA SER A 191 28.01 -0.50 -5.51
C SER A 191 28.65 -0.78 -4.14
N ILE A 192 29.15 -2.01 -3.94
CA ILE A 192 29.82 -2.43 -2.72
C ILE A 192 31.05 -1.54 -2.49
N GLY A 193 31.13 -0.91 -1.31
CA GLY A 193 32.27 -0.08 -0.92
C GLY A 193 32.24 1.37 -1.40
N LEU A 194 31.27 1.78 -2.24
CA LEU A 194 31.18 3.18 -2.70
C LEU A 194 30.72 4.16 -1.60
N GLY A 195 30.07 3.66 -0.55
CA GLY A 195 29.49 4.50 0.50
C GLY A 195 28.36 5.37 -0.05
N LEU A 196 27.21 4.76 -0.32
CA LEU A 196 26.08 5.42 -0.98
C LEU A 196 25.31 6.41 -0.09
N GLN A 197 25.72 6.60 1.16
CA GLN A 197 25.11 7.56 2.07
C GLN A 197 25.56 8.98 1.72
N VAL A 198 24.60 9.88 1.53
CA VAL A 198 24.83 11.29 1.23
C VAL A 198 25.13 12.04 2.52
N LYS A 199 26.42 12.22 2.81
CA LYS A 199 26.91 13.05 3.93
C LYS A 199 27.30 14.45 3.46
N ASP A 200 27.86 14.52 2.26
CA ASP A 200 28.44 15.71 1.66
C ASP A 200 28.40 15.60 0.12
N VAL A 201 28.87 16.65 -0.55
CA VAL A 201 28.97 16.70 -2.02
C VAL A 201 30.04 15.72 -2.53
N GLU A 202 31.07 15.41 -1.74
CA GLU A 202 32.13 14.47 -2.13
C GLU A 202 31.61 13.04 -2.26
N SER A 203 30.68 12.63 -1.39
CA SER A 203 29.99 11.35 -1.47
C SER A 203 29.21 11.21 -2.77
N ILE A 204 28.60 12.30 -3.25
CA ILE A 204 27.91 12.34 -4.54
C ILE A 204 28.92 12.29 -5.70
N ARG A 205 30.02 13.04 -5.62
CA ARG A 205 31.09 13.02 -6.63
C ARG A 205 31.68 11.63 -6.77
N ARG A 206 32.02 10.95 -5.67
CA ARG A 206 32.55 9.58 -5.71
C ARG A 206 31.65 8.61 -6.47
N VAL A 207 30.33 8.70 -6.28
CA VAL A 207 29.37 7.86 -7.02
C VAL A 207 29.28 8.29 -8.49
N SER A 208 29.34 9.59 -8.78
CA SER A 208 29.40 10.11 -10.15
C SER A 208 30.65 9.63 -10.90
N ASP A 209 31.82 9.74 -10.26
CA ASP A 209 33.10 9.30 -10.81
C ASP A 209 33.06 7.78 -11.06
N ALA A 210 32.55 7.00 -10.11
CA ALA A 210 32.38 5.55 -10.28
C ALA A 210 31.45 5.17 -11.45
N LEU A 211 30.50 6.03 -11.83
CA LEU A 211 29.56 5.78 -12.93
C LEU A 211 30.08 6.24 -14.29
N HIS A 212 30.92 7.28 -14.32
CA HIS A 212 31.23 8.01 -15.55
C HIS A 212 32.72 8.09 -15.88
N ASP A 213 33.59 8.04 -14.88
CA ASP A 213 35.03 8.09 -15.10
C ASP A 213 35.55 6.66 -15.37
N PRO A 214 36.04 6.37 -16.59
CA PRO A 214 36.57 5.05 -16.93
C PRO A 214 37.82 4.69 -16.12
N ASP A 215 38.54 5.68 -15.59
CA ASP A 215 39.78 5.52 -14.83
C ASP A 215 39.52 5.54 -13.31
N ALA A 216 38.26 5.59 -12.88
CA ALA A 216 37.90 5.54 -11.47
C ALA A 216 38.37 4.23 -10.81
N PRO A 217 38.85 4.29 -9.54
CA PRO A 217 39.34 3.11 -8.82
C PRO A 217 38.26 2.07 -8.57
N VAL A 218 36.99 2.47 -8.53
CA VAL A 218 35.84 1.59 -8.40
C VAL A 218 34.85 1.97 -9.49
N ARG A 219 34.49 1.00 -10.33
CA ARG A 219 33.51 1.17 -11.40
C ARG A 219 32.15 0.63 -10.99
N CYS A 220 31.12 1.42 -11.22
CA CYS A 220 29.73 1.09 -10.98
C CYS A 220 28.88 1.28 -12.24
N HIS A 221 27.64 0.80 -12.21
CA HIS A 221 26.69 0.96 -13.30
C HIS A 221 25.35 1.44 -12.77
N TYR A 222 24.56 2.06 -13.64
CA TYR A 222 23.14 2.25 -13.33
C TYR A 222 22.44 0.90 -13.21
N GLY A 223 21.41 0.87 -12.36
CA GLY A 223 20.45 -0.22 -12.33
C GLY A 223 19.66 -0.23 -13.63
N LYS A 224 19.78 -1.30 -14.40
CA LYS A 224 19.00 -1.54 -15.62
C LYS A 224 17.63 -2.11 -15.28
N ASP A 225 17.60 -3.04 -14.34
CA ASP A 225 16.38 -3.67 -13.85
C ASP A 225 16.32 -3.62 -12.31
N GLY A 226 15.11 -3.57 -11.77
CA GLY A 226 14.83 -3.72 -10.35
C GLY A 226 14.38 -5.15 -10.11
N THR A 227 15.20 -5.93 -9.41
CA THR A 227 14.76 -7.22 -8.89
C THR A 227 13.74 -6.97 -7.80
N VAL A 228 12.50 -7.42 -8.02
CA VAL A 228 11.41 -7.36 -7.08
C VAL A 228 11.18 -8.75 -6.50
N VAL A 229 11.13 -8.84 -5.18
CA VAL A 229 10.64 -10.04 -4.48
C VAL A 229 9.29 -9.72 -3.88
N ALA A 230 8.29 -10.54 -4.20
CA ALA A 230 6.94 -10.40 -3.70
C ALA A 230 6.45 -11.71 -3.09
N ILE A 231 5.54 -11.59 -2.13
CA ILE A 231 4.83 -12.72 -1.52
C ILE A 231 3.40 -12.70 -2.01
N ALA A 232 2.92 -13.83 -2.53
CA ALA A 232 1.53 -13.99 -2.96
C ALA A 232 0.91 -15.25 -2.36
N PRO A 233 -0.37 -15.23 -1.96
CA PRO A 233 -1.07 -16.42 -1.48
C PRO A 233 -1.47 -17.35 -2.62
N TYR A 234 -1.37 -18.66 -2.43
CA TYR A 234 -1.88 -19.63 -3.40
C TYR A 234 -3.41 -19.66 -3.47
N ALA A 235 -4.04 -19.59 -2.31
CA ALA A 235 -5.49 -19.74 -2.19
C ALA A 235 -6.04 -18.77 -1.14
N ARG A 236 -6.45 -17.58 -1.60
CA ARG A 236 -7.29 -16.66 -0.83
C ARG A 236 -8.31 -16.01 -1.77
N SER A 237 -9.56 -15.91 -1.31
CA SER A 237 -10.59 -15.13 -1.98
C SER A 237 -10.44 -13.63 -1.71
N ASP A 238 -9.77 -13.26 -0.62
CA ASP A 238 -9.48 -11.91 -0.19
C ASP A 238 -7.97 -11.61 -0.26
N HIS A 239 -7.58 -10.38 -0.58
CA HIS A 239 -6.17 -9.97 -0.58
C HIS A 239 -5.22 -10.89 -1.36
N TYR A 240 -5.68 -11.41 -2.52
CA TYR A 240 -4.94 -12.30 -3.42
C TYR A 240 -3.77 -11.62 -4.16
N SER A 241 -3.54 -10.33 -3.93
CA SER A 241 -2.49 -9.58 -4.62
C SER A 241 -1.09 -9.96 -4.14
N ALA A 242 -0.13 -9.98 -5.06
CA ALA A 242 1.28 -10.08 -4.74
C ALA A 242 1.74 -8.82 -4.00
N ILE A 243 2.49 -8.98 -2.92
CA ILE A 243 2.95 -7.88 -2.08
C ILE A 243 4.47 -7.84 -2.10
N PRO A 244 5.07 -6.76 -2.64
CA PRO A 244 6.52 -6.62 -2.69
C PRO A 244 7.12 -6.44 -1.29
N ILE A 245 8.20 -7.16 -1.02
CA ILE A 245 9.00 -7.08 0.21
C ILE A 245 10.47 -6.71 -0.05
N VAL A 246 10.93 -6.83 -1.30
CA VAL A 246 12.26 -6.36 -1.73
C VAL A 246 12.14 -5.68 -3.08
N VAL A 247 12.87 -4.58 -3.26
CA VAL A 247 13.15 -3.97 -4.56
C VAL A 247 14.62 -3.57 -4.56
N SER A 248 15.44 -4.14 -5.44
CA SER A 248 16.86 -3.84 -5.53
C SER A 248 17.32 -3.69 -6.99
N ALA A 249 18.05 -2.63 -7.28
CA ALA A 249 18.58 -2.35 -8.61
C ALA A 249 19.72 -3.32 -8.99
N SER A 250 19.70 -3.81 -10.23
CA SER A 250 20.66 -4.75 -10.82
C SER A 250 21.13 -4.26 -12.18
N CYS A 251 22.37 -4.55 -12.51
CA CYS A 251 22.91 -4.37 -13.87
C CYS A 251 22.84 -5.66 -14.72
N LYS A 252 22.16 -6.70 -14.23
CA LYS A 252 22.06 -8.06 -14.80
C LYS A 252 23.36 -8.86 -14.82
N MET A 253 24.36 -8.41 -14.08
CA MET A 253 25.65 -9.11 -13.97
C MET A 253 25.72 -10.00 -12.73
N GLU A 254 24.69 -9.99 -11.88
CA GLU A 254 24.63 -10.82 -10.67
C GLU A 254 24.70 -12.31 -11.01
N LYS A 255 25.52 -13.04 -10.26
CA LYS A 255 25.63 -14.49 -10.41
C LYS A 255 24.55 -15.19 -9.60
N GLY A 256 24.03 -16.31 -10.13
CA GLY A 256 22.99 -17.08 -9.45
C GLY A 256 23.34 -17.54 -8.03
N ALA A 257 24.62 -17.72 -7.69
CA ALA A 257 25.04 -18.05 -6.33
C ALA A 257 24.91 -16.87 -5.35
N GLU A 258 25.24 -15.66 -5.80
CA GLU A 258 25.11 -14.43 -5.00
C GLU A 258 23.64 -14.11 -4.75
N LEU A 259 22.84 -14.27 -5.80
CA LEU A 259 21.38 -14.18 -5.77
C LEU A 259 20.75 -15.20 -4.82
N ALA A 260 21.15 -16.47 -4.89
CA ALA A 260 20.69 -17.51 -3.98
C ALA A 260 20.95 -17.16 -2.51
N ARG A 261 22.11 -16.57 -2.21
CA ARG A 261 22.51 -16.24 -0.84
C ARG A 261 21.55 -15.24 -0.19
N TRP A 262 21.24 -14.13 -0.86
CA TRP A 262 20.35 -13.14 -0.27
C TRP A 262 18.87 -13.53 -0.39
N LEU A 263 18.46 -14.29 -1.42
CA LEU A 263 17.11 -14.87 -1.48
C LEU A 263 16.86 -15.87 -0.36
N GLY A 264 17.86 -16.71 -0.03
CA GLY A 264 17.80 -17.60 1.13
C GLY A 264 17.60 -16.84 2.43
N MET A 265 18.31 -15.72 2.61
CA MET A 265 18.09 -14.82 3.75
C MET A 265 16.66 -14.26 3.77
N VAL A 266 16.09 -13.85 2.63
CA VAL A 266 14.70 -13.36 2.57
C VAL A 266 13.71 -14.42 3.02
N ILE A 267 13.90 -15.68 2.60
CA ILE A 267 13.06 -16.81 3.03
C ILE A 267 13.20 -17.04 4.54
N ASP A 268 14.43 -17.12 5.05
CA ASP A 268 14.71 -17.33 6.48
C ASP A 268 14.10 -16.20 7.35
N VAL A 269 14.19 -14.94 6.90
CA VAL A 269 13.58 -13.79 7.58
C VAL A 269 12.07 -13.89 7.55
N TRP A 270 11.47 -14.19 6.39
CA TRP A 270 10.02 -14.35 6.25
C TRP A 270 9.46 -15.37 7.25
N GLU A 271 10.03 -16.56 7.29
CA GLU A 271 9.55 -17.67 8.12
C GLU A 271 9.59 -17.34 9.62
N LYS A 272 10.66 -16.66 10.07
CA LYS A 272 10.86 -16.32 11.49
C LYS A 272 10.03 -15.13 11.95
N HIS A 273 9.58 -14.29 11.02
CA HIS A 273 8.98 -13.00 11.33
C HIS A 273 7.52 -13.13 11.84
N GLU A 274 7.19 -12.39 12.91
CA GLU A 274 5.84 -12.39 13.53
C GLU A 274 4.75 -11.96 12.54
N SER A 275 4.94 -10.81 11.88
CA SER A 275 4.05 -10.33 10.80
C SER A 275 4.22 -11.08 9.48
N GLY A 276 5.16 -12.03 9.38
CA GLY A 276 5.47 -12.78 8.16
C GLY A 276 4.88 -14.18 8.20
N GLY A 277 5.74 -15.20 8.16
CA GLY A 277 5.36 -16.60 8.11
C GLY A 277 4.48 -17.05 9.27
N LYS A 278 4.74 -16.54 10.49
CA LYS A 278 3.94 -16.89 11.68
C LYS A 278 2.47 -16.45 11.59
N ALA A 279 2.20 -15.31 10.95
CA ALA A 279 0.85 -14.77 10.81
C ALA A 279 0.19 -15.12 9.45
N HIS A 280 0.96 -15.16 8.36
CA HIS A 280 0.44 -15.27 7.00
C HIS A 280 0.75 -16.60 6.31
N GLY A 281 1.50 -17.50 6.94
CA GLY A 281 1.77 -18.85 6.45
C GLY A 281 3.16 -19.00 5.82
N GLU A 282 3.52 -20.27 5.63
CA GLU A 282 4.82 -20.66 5.10
C GLU A 282 4.89 -20.46 3.58
N VAL A 283 6.11 -20.24 3.08
CA VAL A 283 6.39 -20.26 1.65
C VAL A 283 6.45 -21.71 1.19
N TRP A 284 5.62 -22.10 0.25
CA TRP A 284 5.65 -23.43 -0.34
C TRP A 284 6.48 -23.49 -1.62
N ALA A 285 6.58 -22.37 -2.34
CA ALA A 285 7.32 -22.35 -3.58
C ALA A 285 8.06 -21.04 -3.85
N LEU A 286 9.16 -21.16 -4.59
CA LEU A 286 9.93 -20.07 -5.17
C LEU A 286 9.65 -20.00 -6.68
N ALA A 287 8.95 -18.95 -7.10
CA ALA A 287 8.64 -18.66 -8.49
C ALA A 287 9.60 -17.62 -9.05
N SER A 288 10.09 -17.86 -10.26
CA SER A 288 10.82 -16.84 -11.05
C SER A 288 10.58 -17.08 -12.54
N ASP A 289 10.99 -16.11 -13.35
CA ASP A 289 11.11 -16.28 -14.79
C ASP A 289 12.22 -17.28 -15.18
N GLY A 290 12.48 -17.38 -16.49
CA GLY A 290 13.47 -18.27 -17.07
C GLY A 290 14.90 -17.70 -17.22
N ASP A 291 15.26 -16.61 -16.54
CA ASP A 291 16.62 -16.05 -16.57
C ASP A 291 17.66 -17.04 -16.03
N SER A 292 18.89 -16.95 -16.54
CA SER A 292 19.98 -17.85 -16.15
C SER A 292 20.37 -17.74 -14.67
N ALA A 293 20.45 -16.53 -14.11
CA ALA A 293 20.82 -16.32 -12.72
C ALA A 293 19.73 -16.82 -11.78
N TYR A 294 18.45 -16.52 -12.09
CA TYR A 294 17.31 -17.02 -11.31
C TYR A 294 17.19 -18.54 -11.37
N ARG A 295 17.42 -19.18 -12.52
CA ARG A 295 17.43 -20.66 -12.62
C ARG A 295 18.46 -21.30 -11.70
N VAL A 296 19.70 -20.79 -11.70
CA VAL A 296 20.76 -21.28 -10.83
C VAL A 296 20.42 -21.03 -9.36
N ALA A 297 19.89 -19.85 -9.03
CA ALA A 297 19.50 -19.52 -7.66
C ALA A 297 18.39 -20.44 -7.14
N LYS A 298 17.33 -20.65 -7.94
CA LYS A 298 16.25 -21.59 -7.60
C LYS A 298 16.75 -23.01 -7.40
N HIS A 299 17.60 -23.50 -8.31
CA HIS A 299 18.16 -24.84 -8.14
C HIS A 299 18.96 -24.95 -6.84
N LYS A 300 19.78 -23.94 -6.51
CA LYS A 300 20.57 -23.93 -5.27
C LYS A 300 19.72 -23.86 -4.01
N LEU A 301 18.52 -23.27 -4.07
CA LEU A 301 17.64 -23.11 -2.90
C LEU A 301 16.60 -24.22 -2.77
N CYS A 302 16.14 -24.80 -3.88
CA CYS A 302 15.01 -25.72 -3.91
C CYS A 302 15.38 -27.17 -4.27
N MET A 303 16.67 -27.50 -4.39
CA MET A 303 17.17 -28.86 -4.67
C MET A 303 18.29 -29.23 -3.69
N THR A 304 18.02 -29.11 -2.39
CA THR A 304 19.01 -29.31 -1.32
C THR A 304 18.76 -30.55 -0.47
N GLU A 305 17.50 -30.95 -0.30
CA GLU A 305 17.08 -31.99 0.63
C GLU A 305 16.22 -33.03 -0.10
N VAL A 306 16.44 -34.32 0.16
CA VAL A 306 15.58 -35.38 -0.35
C VAL A 306 14.41 -35.55 0.61
N VAL A 307 13.19 -35.60 0.08
CA VAL A 307 11.98 -35.84 0.86
C VAL A 307 12.11 -37.19 1.57
N ASP A 308 11.89 -37.20 2.88
CA ASP A 308 11.90 -38.43 3.67
C ASP A 308 10.81 -39.40 3.15
N PRO A 309 11.17 -40.61 2.67
CA PRO A 309 10.21 -41.59 2.18
C PRO A 309 9.16 -42.02 3.20
N GLU A 310 9.47 -41.95 4.50
CA GLU A 310 8.57 -42.34 5.58
C GLU A 310 7.59 -41.23 5.98
N SER A 311 7.87 -39.98 5.58
CA SER A 311 6.98 -38.86 5.81
C SER A 311 5.65 -39.03 5.05
N ALA A 312 4.57 -38.44 5.56
CA ALA A 312 3.25 -38.51 4.93
C ALA A 312 3.26 -38.05 3.45
N LEU A 313 4.10 -37.08 3.10
CA LEU A 313 4.28 -36.63 1.73
C LEU A 313 5.22 -37.56 0.93
N GLY A 314 6.28 -38.06 1.56
CA GLY A 314 7.24 -38.97 0.94
C GLY A 314 6.60 -40.27 0.48
N VAL A 315 5.71 -40.85 1.29
CA VAL A 315 4.94 -42.05 0.91
C VAL A 315 4.15 -41.80 -0.39
N LEU A 316 3.57 -40.61 -0.55
CA LEU A 316 2.82 -40.26 -1.77
C LEU A 316 3.75 -40.00 -2.96
N MET A 317 4.85 -39.27 -2.75
CA MET A 317 5.76 -38.87 -3.82
C MET A 317 6.59 -40.05 -4.37
N HIS A 318 7.11 -40.93 -3.50
CA HIS A 318 7.95 -42.06 -3.92
C HIS A 318 7.15 -43.14 -4.67
N CYS A 319 5.82 -43.15 -4.52
CA CYS A 319 4.94 -44.01 -5.31
C CYS A 319 4.80 -43.53 -6.78
N LEU A 320 5.36 -42.38 -7.16
CA LEU A 320 5.24 -41.81 -8.50
C LEU A 320 6.58 -41.93 -9.26
N PRO A 321 6.74 -42.93 -10.15
CA PRO A 321 7.98 -43.14 -10.88
C PRO A 321 8.40 -41.90 -11.69
N GLY A 322 9.66 -41.49 -11.54
CA GLY A 322 10.25 -40.36 -12.26
C GLY A 322 9.94 -38.98 -11.67
N LEU A 323 9.15 -38.89 -10.60
CA LEU A 323 8.94 -37.63 -9.89
C LEU A 323 10.21 -37.25 -9.11
N ASN A 324 10.66 -36.01 -9.27
CA ASN A 324 11.76 -35.49 -8.46
C ASN A 324 11.33 -35.39 -6.99
N CYS A 325 12.03 -36.13 -6.13
CA CYS A 325 11.80 -36.16 -4.67
C CYS A 325 12.79 -35.26 -3.91
N THR A 326 13.37 -34.25 -4.57
CA THR A 326 14.25 -33.26 -3.94
C THR A 326 13.51 -31.93 -3.79
N THR A 327 13.66 -31.30 -2.63
CA THR A 327 13.12 -29.98 -2.30
C THR A 327 14.19 -29.06 -1.71
N GLY A 328 13.83 -27.81 -1.46
CA GLY A 328 14.60 -26.92 -0.60
C GLY A 328 14.39 -27.23 0.87
N ARG A 329 15.07 -26.46 1.71
CA ARG A 329 14.78 -26.38 3.15
C ARG A 329 13.29 -26.10 3.37
N ASN A 330 12.70 -26.70 4.40
CA ASN A 330 11.28 -26.55 4.74
C ASN A 330 10.33 -26.93 3.60
N MET A 331 10.74 -27.87 2.73
CA MET A 331 9.94 -28.37 1.62
C MET A 331 9.62 -27.32 0.54
N VAL A 332 10.37 -26.22 0.46
CA VAL A 332 10.16 -25.19 -0.55
C VAL A 332 10.50 -25.75 -1.94
N ILE A 333 9.54 -25.71 -2.87
CA ILE A 333 9.75 -26.19 -4.25
C ILE A 333 10.04 -25.06 -5.24
N ALA A 334 10.76 -25.38 -6.31
CA ALA A 334 10.92 -24.44 -7.41
C ALA A 334 9.70 -24.50 -8.34
N THR A 335 9.19 -23.34 -8.74
CA THR A 335 8.19 -23.24 -9.82
C THR A 335 8.62 -22.20 -10.86
N CYS A 336 7.96 -22.21 -12.01
CA CYS A 336 8.17 -21.25 -13.08
C CYS A 336 6.82 -20.84 -13.67
N ASP A 337 6.72 -19.62 -14.16
CA ASP A 337 5.52 -19.19 -14.89
C ASP A 337 5.42 -20.01 -16.19
N PRO A 338 4.39 -20.85 -16.35
CA PRO A 338 4.22 -21.71 -17.51
C PRO A 338 4.15 -20.91 -18.82
N LYS A 339 3.76 -19.63 -18.77
CA LYS A 339 3.77 -18.73 -19.93
C LYS A 339 5.16 -18.64 -20.59
N HIS A 340 6.24 -18.65 -19.82
CA HIS A 340 7.60 -18.59 -20.39
C HIS A 340 8.05 -19.91 -21.02
N VAL A 341 7.52 -21.03 -20.54
CA VAL A 341 7.79 -22.36 -21.14
C VAL A 341 7.03 -22.49 -22.45
N ILE A 342 5.74 -22.17 -22.44
CA ILE A 342 4.87 -22.25 -23.63
C ILE A 342 5.39 -21.35 -24.75
N LYS A 343 5.77 -20.10 -24.44
CA LYS A 343 6.35 -19.15 -25.42
C LYS A 343 7.67 -19.59 -26.05
N ARG A 344 8.36 -20.59 -25.50
CA ARG A 344 9.62 -21.13 -26.08
C ARG A 344 9.39 -22.37 -26.93
N GLN A 345 8.20 -22.97 -26.86
CA GLN A 345 7.82 -24.17 -27.62
C GLN A 345 7.05 -23.84 -28.91
N PHE A 346 6.62 -22.58 -29.06
CA PHE A 346 5.99 -22.00 -30.25
C PHE A 346 6.77 -20.76 -30.68
#